data_AF-A0AA51HG58-F1
#
_entry.id   AF-A0AA51HG58-F1
#
_cell.length_a   1.000
_cell.length_b   1.000
_cell.length_c   1.000
_cell.angle_alpha   90.00
_cell.angle_beta   90.00
_cell.angle_gamma   90.00
#
_symmetry.space_group_name_H-M   'P 1'
#
loop_
_entity.id
_entity.type
_entity.pdbx_description
1 polymer ?
#
loop_
_entity_poly.entity_id
_entity_poly.type
_entity_poly.pdbx_seq_one_letter_code
_entity_poly.pdbx_strand_id
1 'polypeptide(L)'
;MSEILVNIYPARSGDACLVRFPNKKNIVIDMGFKDTYRDYIKEDFETINKDGEIINLLVITHIDEDHIEGAIEFIKENLFSEDSKIVDIDEIWHNSYRHLQINKRGSLIKGDHEIEIIEEIKNSNDLTNRKDVNECKEVSAYHGSTLASYLFAYKYNWNGAFKSMAVSTDNKYKDNIDKIYFKLLSPNSKKLKSLSRKWLSFLKSKKFDFKITEDEIFDDAYELYVRNIDDFEINEEKQVSYKNGMVDVESLKDIRADSTDKSESNGSSIAFELAYNKIKMLFLGDCHEDVLINKFKEKVGNDNYYDLIKLPHHGSLRNNSDWINHVRAKYYIFSTDNITHDEHPSKELISKIIFRNKGNLEKIFLVFNYKINIIKEFDKKELKDLYNYEFIYPKDNEKVCLSLLEEI
;
A
#
# COMPACT_ATOMS: atom_id res chain seq x y z
N MET A 1 -7.66 11.85 -27.52
CA MET A 1 -7.10 10.85 -26.59
C MET A 1 -7.49 11.29 -25.21
N SER A 2 -8.09 10.41 -24.40
CA SER A 2 -8.25 10.65 -22.97
C SER A 2 -6.94 10.22 -22.28
N GLU A 3 -6.49 10.98 -21.30
CA GLU A 3 -5.19 10.77 -20.65
C GLU A 3 -5.41 10.51 -19.16
N ILE A 4 -4.86 9.41 -18.65
CA ILE A 4 -4.76 9.12 -17.21
C ILE A 4 -3.31 9.38 -16.80
N LEU A 5 -3.11 10.23 -15.81
CA LEU A 5 -1.80 10.51 -15.23
C LEU A 5 -1.61 9.67 -13.98
N VAL A 6 -0.50 8.96 -13.89
CA VAL A 6 -0.11 8.18 -12.71
C VAL A 6 1.21 8.72 -12.18
N ASN A 7 1.15 9.40 -11.03
CA ASN A 7 2.31 9.92 -10.33
C ASN A 7 2.77 8.90 -9.28
N ILE A 8 4.02 8.48 -9.37
CA ILE A 8 4.68 7.62 -8.39
C ILE A 8 5.68 8.47 -7.63
N TYR A 9 5.46 8.64 -6.32
CA TYR A 9 6.26 9.56 -5.51
C TYR A 9 7.53 8.91 -4.95
N PRO A 10 8.57 9.71 -4.67
CA PRO A 10 9.73 9.27 -3.90
C PRO A 10 9.31 8.99 -2.45
N ALA A 11 9.15 7.71 -2.13
CA ALA A 11 8.65 7.24 -0.84
C ALA A 11 9.65 6.37 -0.07
N ARG A 12 10.95 6.46 -0.37
CA ARG A 12 12.00 5.55 0.09
C ARG A 12 11.59 4.09 -0.16
N SER A 13 11.62 3.26 0.87
CA SER A 13 11.11 1.91 0.90
C SER A 13 9.60 1.83 1.12
N GLY A 14 8.82 2.84 0.73
CA GLY A 14 7.38 2.90 0.92
C GLY A 14 6.60 3.08 -0.38
N ASP A 15 5.29 3.16 -0.26
CA ASP A 15 4.39 3.41 -1.39
C ASP A 15 3.65 4.73 -1.29
N ALA A 16 3.59 5.43 -2.43
CA ALA A 16 2.77 6.60 -2.60
C ALA A 16 2.46 6.80 -4.07
N CYS A 17 1.18 6.87 -4.41
CA CYS A 17 0.71 7.00 -5.78
C CYS A 17 -0.51 7.93 -5.87
N LEU A 18 -0.54 8.79 -6.88
CA LEU A 18 -1.71 9.57 -7.27
C LEU A 18 -2.09 9.25 -8.72
N VAL A 19 -3.35 8.88 -8.93
CA VAL A 19 -3.95 8.66 -10.25
C VAL A 19 -4.96 9.78 -10.53
N ARG A 20 -4.69 10.57 -11.58
CA ARG A 20 -5.59 11.63 -12.05
C ARG A 20 -6.26 11.20 -13.35
N PHE A 21 -7.58 11.28 -13.38
CA PHE A 21 -8.41 10.86 -14.50
C PHE A 21 -8.92 12.05 -15.32
N PRO A 22 -9.22 11.87 -16.61
CA PRO A 22 -9.64 12.96 -17.50
C PRO A 22 -11.02 13.53 -17.15
N ASN A 23 -11.83 12.81 -16.35
CA ASN A 23 -13.08 13.30 -15.78
C ASN A 23 -12.89 14.06 -14.45
N LYS A 24 -11.67 14.56 -14.17
CA LYS A 24 -11.31 15.32 -12.96
C LYS A 24 -11.50 14.55 -11.65
N LYS A 25 -11.37 13.22 -11.73
CA LYS A 25 -11.39 12.35 -10.56
C LYS A 25 -9.96 12.05 -10.15
N ASN A 26 -9.70 12.05 -8.84
CA ASN A 26 -8.38 11.81 -8.28
C ASN A 26 -8.44 10.67 -7.25
N ILE A 27 -7.55 9.69 -7.40
CA ILE A 27 -7.42 8.55 -6.49
C ILE A 27 -6.00 8.51 -5.96
N VAL A 28 -5.87 8.43 -4.65
CA VAL A 28 -4.58 8.32 -3.94
C VAL A 28 -4.47 6.91 -3.37
N ILE A 29 -3.32 6.27 -3.56
CA ILE A 29 -3.00 4.95 -3.01
C ILE A 29 -1.70 5.07 -2.22
N ASP A 30 -1.83 4.92 -0.90
CA ASP A 30 -0.80 5.14 0.11
C ASP A 30 -0.16 6.54 0.02
N MET A 31 0.58 6.93 1.06
CA MET A 31 1.18 8.27 1.14
C MET A 31 2.62 8.26 1.64
N GLY A 32 3.25 7.10 1.71
CA GLY A 32 4.65 6.98 2.10
C GLY A 32 4.88 7.41 3.56
N PHE A 33 6.11 7.86 3.80
CA PHE A 33 6.50 8.49 5.07
C PHE A 33 5.97 9.93 5.19
N LYS A 34 6.06 10.51 6.39
CA LYS A 34 5.68 11.93 6.65
C LYS A 34 6.33 12.90 5.65
N ASP A 35 7.62 12.71 5.37
CA ASP A 35 8.37 13.56 4.47
C ASP A 35 7.91 13.38 3.00
N THR A 36 7.42 12.20 2.62
CA THR A 36 6.85 11.98 1.28
C THR A 36 5.64 12.88 1.04
N TYR A 37 4.77 13.00 2.04
CA TYR A 37 3.65 13.93 1.98
C TYR A 37 4.13 15.38 1.92
N ARG A 38 4.99 15.78 2.86
CA ARG A 38 5.44 17.18 3.01
C ARG A 38 6.19 17.69 1.79
N ASP A 39 7.08 16.87 1.23
CA ASP A 39 8.03 17.29 0.20
C ASP A 39 7.47 17.12 -1.22
N TYR A 40 6.49 16.22 -1.44
CA TYR A 40 6.02 15.90 -2.80
C TYR A 40 4.50 15.90 -2.98
N ILE A 41 3.74 15.23 -2.10
CA ILE A 41 2.29 15.02 -2.34
C ILE A 41 1.50 16.31 -2.08
N LYS A 42 1.89 17.08 -1.07
CA LYS A 42 1.17 18.30 -0.66
C LYS A 42 0.97 19.29 -1.79
N GLU A 43 2.00 19.53 -2.61
CA GLU A 43 1.90 20.45 -3.75
C GLU A 43 0.85 20.00 -4.77
N ASP A 44 0.75 18.69 -5.04
CA ASP A 44 -0.27 18.15 -5.94
C ASP A 44 -1.67 18.30 -5.34
N PHE A 45 -1.84 18.10 -4.03
CA PHE A 45 -3.14 18.26 -3.36
C PHE A 45 -3.61 19.72 -3.35
N GLU A 46 -2.70 20.67 -3.07
CA GLU A 46 -3.02 22.09 -3.21
C GLU A 46 -3.37 22.46 -4.64
N THR A 47 -2.72 21.85 -5.63
CA THR A 47 -3.04 22.06 -7.06
C THR A 47 -4.43 21.51 -7.40
N ILE A 48 -4.76 20.29 -6.96
CA ILE A 48 -6.09 19.68 -7.11
C ILE A 48 -7.16 20.62 -6.53
N ASN A 49 -6.95 21.14 -5.32
CA ASN A 49 -7.91 22.07 -4.70
C ASN A 49 -8.02 23.40 -5.48
N LYS A 50 -6.88 23.98 -5.92
CA LYS A 50 -6.86 25.20 -6.75
C LYS A 50 -7.62 25.01 -8.07
N ASP A 51 -7.60 23.80 -8.63
CA ASP A 51 -8.34 23.43 -9.85
C ASP A 51 -9.84 23.20 -9.61
N GLY A 52 -10.31 23.32 -8.36
CA GLY A 52 -11.68 23.02 -7.93
C GLY A 52 -12.00 21.53 -7.95
N GLU A 53 -10.97 20.69 -7.88
CA GLU A 53 -11.06 19.24 -7.80
C GLU A 53 -10.90 18.76 -6.35
N ILE A 54 -11.20 17.49 -6.12
CA ILE A 54 -11.14 16.85 -4.81
C ILE A 54 -10.44 15.49 -4.93
N ILE A 55 -10.08 14.91 -3.79
CA ILE A 55 -9.66 13.51 -3.71
C ILE A 55 -10.91 12.64 -3.58
N ASN A 56 -11.26 11.91 -4.63
CA ASN A 56 -12.48 11.09 -4.60
C ASN A 56 -12.31 9.79 -3.83
N LEU A 57 -11.07 9.31 -3.71
CA LEU A 57 -10.74 8.14 -2.92
C LEU A 57 -9.29 8.21 -2.45
N LEU A 58 -9.08 8.09 -1.14
CA LEU A 58 -7.79 7.79 -0.54
C LEU A 58 -7.80 6.34 -0.05
N VAL A 59 -6.93 5.50 -0.59
CA VAL A 59 -6.76 4.11 -0.15
C VAL A 59 -5.47 4.01 0.64
N ILE A 60 -5.57 3.59 1.90
CA ILE A 60 -4.42 3.19 2.72
C ILE A 60 -4.43 1.67 2.78
N THR A 61 -3.48 1.06 2.08
CA THR A 61 -3.48 -0.37 1.78
C THR A 61 -3.33 -1.20 3.06
N HIS A 62 -2.44 -0.78 3.96
CA HIS A 62 -2.22 -1.37 5.28
C HIS A 62 -1.54 -0.37 6.24
N ILE A 63 -1.12 -0.83 7.42
CA ILE A 63 -0.78 0.03 8.57
C ILE A 63 0.73 0.31 8.69
N ASP A 64 1.56 -0.29 7.85
CA ASP A 64 3.01 -0.16 7.96
C ASP A 64 3.46 1.29 7.69
N GLU A 65 4.53 1.72 8.37
CA GLU A 65 4.88 3.14 8.51
C GLU A 65 5.18 3.80 7.16
N ASP A 66 5.82 3.06 6.28
CA ASP A 66 6.19 3.40 4.92
C ASP A 66 5.00 3.49 3.96
N HIS A 67 3.78 3.22 4.43
CA HIS A 67 2.53 3.42 3.68
C HIS A 67 1.63 4.50 4.31
N ILE A 68 1.49 4.48 5.63
CA ILE A 68 0.45 5.23 6.36
C ILE A 68 0.90 6.59 6.89
N GLU A 69 2.20 6.79 7.17
CA GLU A 69 2.64 7.95 7.94
C GLU A 69 2.38 9.29 7.23
N GLY A 70 2.54 9.34 5.91
CA GLY A 70 2.20 10.50 5.11
C GLY A 70 0.72 10.85 5.20
N ALA A 71 -0.16 9.85 5.34
CA ALA A 71 -1.60 10.06 5.49
C ALA A 71 -1.95 10.59 6.89
N ILE A 72 -1.26 10.12 7.94
CA ILE A 72 -1.42 10.65 9.30
C ILE A 72 -1.05 12.15 9.32
N GLU A 73 0.11 12.49 8.76
CA GLU A 73 0.58 13.87 8.70
C GLU A 73 -0.36 14.76 7.88
N PHE A 74 -0.82 14.25 6.73
CA PHE A 74 -1.78 14.94 5.88
C PHE A 74 -3.11 15.20 6.58
N ILE A 75 -3.77 14.16 7.13
CA ILE A 75 -5.09 14.32 7.75
C ILE A 75 -5.01 15.23 8.98
N LYS A 76 -3.92 15.16 9.75
CA LYS A 76 -3.65 16.08 10.86
C LYS A 76 -3.61 17.55 10.40
N GLU A 77 -3.03 17.82 9.23
CA GLU A 77 -2.96 19.17 8.66
C GLU A 77 -4.27 19.57 7.96
N ASN A 78 -4.95 18.63 7.31
CA ASN A 78 -6.17 18.87 6.54
C ASN A 78 -7.40 19.16 7.43
N LEU A 79 -7.37 18.73 8.70
CA LEU A 79 -8.43 18.92 9.70
C LEU A 79 -9.78 18.28 9.29
N PHE A 80 -10.89 18.91 9.66
CA PHE A 80 -12.25 18.40 9.53
C PHE A 80 -12.68 18.26 8.08
N SER A 81 -13.37 17.17 7.74
CA SER A 81 -13.87 16.89 6.39
C SER A 81 -14.85 17.95 5.85
N GLU A 82 -15.57 18.66 6.73
CA GLU A 82 -16.51 19.72 6.36
C GLU A 82 -15.83 21.10 6.14
N ASP A 83 -14.57 21.25 6.55
CA ASP A 83 -13.79 22.49 6.47
C ASP A 83 -12.31 22.15 6.23
N SER A 84 -12.06 21.41 5.14
CA SER A 84 -10.73 20.89 4.81
C SER A 84 -9.76 22.03 4.50
N LYS A 85 -8.57 22.01 5.10
CA LYS A 85 -7.57 23.06 4.90
C LYS A 85 -6.77 22.96 3.61
N ILE A 86 -6.54 21.75 3.11
CA ILE A 86 -5.67 21.50 1.96
C ILE A 86 -6.51 21.10 0.75
N VAL A 87 -7.29 20.03 0.88
CA VAL A 87 -8.15 19.48 -0.18
C VAL A 87 -9.28 18.64 0.42
N ASP A 88 -10.47 18.71 -0.18
CA ASP A 88 -11.59 17.86 0.22
C ASP A 88 -11.38 16.40 -0.18
N ILE A 89 -11.91 15.48 0.65
CA ILE A 89 -11.84 14.04 0.44
C ILE A 89 -13.25 13.43 0.54
N ASP A 90 -13.70 12.75 -0.52
CA ASP A 90 -15.02 12.11 -0.55
C ASP A 90 -15.09 10.81 0.27
N GLU A 91 -14.05 10.00 0.20
CA GLU A 91 -14.05 8.61 0.72
C GLU A 91 -12.64 8.17 1.06
N ILE A 92 -12.51 7.44 2.17
CA ILE A 92 -11.25 6.86 2.63
C ILE A 92 -11.43 5.36 2.87
N TRP A 93 -10.59 4.55 2.22
CA TRP A 93 -10.51 3.11 2.42
C TRP A 93 -9.33 2.78 3.31
N HIS A 94 -9.61 2.30 4.52
CA HIS A 94 -8.60 1.90 5.49
C HIS A 94 -9.20 0.92 6.51
N ASN A 95 -8.56 -0.22 6.75
CA ASN A 95 -9.03 -1.18 7.77
C ASN A 95 -8.30 -0.94 9.09
N SER A 96 -9.06 -0.73 10.18
CA SER A 96 -8.55 -0.62 11.55
C SER A 96 -9.22 -1.64 12.50
N TYR A 97 -8.94 -1.54 13.81
CA TYR A 97 -9.59 -2.33 14.85
C TYR A 97 -11.12 -2.41 14.71
N ARG A 98 -11.80 -1.29 14.49
CA ARG A 98 -13.27 -1.28 14.38
C ARG A 98 -13.78 -2.13 13.21
N HIS A 99 -12.94 -2.36 12.20
CA HIS A 99 -13.23 -3.16 11.02
C HIS A 99 -12.85 -4.65 11.17
N LEU A 100 -12.11 -5.00 12.22
CA LEU A 100 -11.73 -6.39 12.48
C LEU A 100 -12.94 -7.27 12.80
N GLN A 101 -12.86 -8.53 12.35
CA GLN A 101 -13.91 -9.55 12.46
C GLN A 101 -13.94 -10.17 13.87
N ILE A 102 -14.04 -9.32 14.90
CA ILE A 102 -14.01 -9.66 16.31
C ILE A 102 -15.37 -9.32 16.94
N ASN A 103 -15.88 -10.21 17.79
CA ASN A 103 -17.07 -9.93 18.59
C ASN A 103 -16.73 -8.95 19.72
N LYS A 104 -17.20 -7.71 19.60
CA LYS A 104 -17.04 -6.62 20.58
C LYS A 104 -18.28 -6.54 21.45
N ARG A 105 -18.15 -6.19 22.74
CA ARG A 105 -19.28 -6.15 23.68
C ARG A 105 -19.16 -4.98 24.66
N GLY A 106 -20.21 -4.16 24.73
CA GLY A 106 -20.32 -3.07 25.69
C GLY A 106 -19.25 -1.98 25.50
N SER A 107 -19.03 -1.19 26.54
CA SER A 107 -17.98 -0.16 26.63
C SER A 107 -17.21 -0.30 27.94
N LEU A 108 -15.96 0.15 27.93
CA LEU A 108 -15.10 0.24 29.10
C LEU A 108 -15.53 1.42 29.99
N ILE A 109 -15.36 1.27 31.30
CA ILE A 109 -15.64 2.32 32.29
C ILE A 109 -14.32 2.90 32.78
N LYS A 110 -14.28 4.22 33.03
CA LYS A 110 -13.10 4.90 33.58
C LYS A 110 -12.58 4.19 34.84
N GLY A 111 -11.30 3.83 34.83
CA GLY A 111 -10.64 3.06 35.90
C GLY A 111 -10.65 1.54 35.67
N ASP A 112 -11.18 1.05 34.54
CA ASP A 112 -10.97 -0.33 34.12
C ASP A 112 -9.47 -0.57 33.82
N HIS A 113 -8.93 -1.66 34.35
CA HIS A 113 -7.53 -2.05 34.11
C HIS A 113 -7.22 -2.27 32.62
N GLU A 114 -8.23 -2.63 31.82
CA GLU A 114 -8.12 -2.66 30.36
C GLU A 114 -7.74 -1.30 29.78
N ILE A 115 -8.29 -0.19 30.31
CA ILE A 115 -7.92 1.16 29.87
C ILE A 115 -6.45 1.42 30.18
N GLU A 116 -5.99 1.06 31.38
CA GLU A 116 -4.58 1.23 31.78
C GLU A 116 -3.62 0.46 30.85
N ILE A 117 -3.96 -0.80 30.49
CA ILE A 117 -3.15 -1.60 29.56
C ILE A 117 -3.15 -0.99 28.14
N ILE A 118 -4.31 -0.50 27.67
CA ILE A 118 -4.41 0.14 26.36
C ILE A 118 -3.61 1.46 26.33
N GLU A 119 -3.68 2.25 27.40
CA GLU A 119 -2.86 3.45 27.56
C GLU A 119 -1.36 3.11 27.63
N GLU A 120 -0.98 2.01 28.30
CA GLU A 120 0.41 1.52 28.29
C GLU A 120 0.88 1.19 26.87
N ILE A 121 0.06 0.48 26.07
CA ILE A 121 0.39 0.15 24.66
C ILE A 121 0.59 1.44 23.84
N LYS A 122 -0.29 2.43 24.04
CA LYS A 122 -0.17 3.74 23.37
C LYS A 122 1.13 4.43 23.77
N ASN A 123 1.44 4.47 25.07
CA ASN A 123 2.62 5.17 25.61
C ASN A 123 3.94 4.44 25.34
N SER A 124 3.96 3.10 25.33
CA SER A 124 5.16 2.31 25.05
C SER A 124 5.64 2.51 23.62
N ASN A 125 4.70 2.73 22.71
CA ASN A 125 4.95 2.88 21.28
C ASN A 125 5.15 4.36 20.88
N ASP A 126 4.84 5.32 21.76
CA ASP A 126 5.07 6.76 21.54
C ASP A 126 6.53 7.19 21.84
N LEU A 127 7.32 6.33 22.50
CA LEU A 127 8.71 6.62 22.89
C LEU A 127 9.71 6.63 21.70
N THR A 128 9.29 6.31 20.48
CA THR A 128 10.12 6.45 19.27
C THR A 128 10.09 7.86 18.68
N ASN A 129 9.15 8.74 19.07
CA ASN A 129 9.13 10.14 18.65
C ASN A 129 10.03 11.02 19.53
N ARG A 130 11.28 11.21 19.10
CA ARG A 130 12.12 12.32 19.56
C ARG A 130 11.47 13.66 19.17
N LYS A 131 11.14 14.45 20.20
CA LYS A 131 11.02 15.93 20.21
C LYS A 131 10.31 16.56 19.00
N ASP A 132 9.00 16.71 19.11
CA ASP A 132 8.30 17.90 18.62
C ASP A 132 7.17 18.25 19.60
N VAL A 133 7.56 18.97 20.65
CA VAL A 133 6.63 19.60 21.59
C VAL A 133 6.41 21.02 21.11
N ASN A 134 5.29 21.26 20.43
CA ASN A 134 4.41 22.41 20.58
C ASN A 134 3.47 22.49 19.38
N GLU A 135 2.20 22.11 19.54
CA GLU A 135 1.02 22.95 19.23
C GLU A 135 -0.30 22.16 19.39
N CYS A 136 -1.35 22.87 19.81
CA CYS A 136 -2.73 22.43 20.11
C CYS A 136 -2.98 21.61 21.40
N LYS A 137 -2.98 22.31 22.55
CA LYS A 137 -3.33 21.80 23.88
C LYS A 137 -4.80 21.38 24.07
N GLU A 138 -5.70 21.64 23.12
CA GLU A 138 -7.12 21.25 23.25
C GLU A 138 -7.44 19.89 22.61
N VAL A 139 -6.56 19.35 21.75
CA VAL A 139 -6.79 18.08 21.04
C VAL A 139 -5.96 16.92 21.62
N SER A 140 -4.85 17.23 22.30
CA SER A 140 -3.86 16.23 22.76
C SER A 140 -4.28 15.35 23.94
N ALA A 141 -5.40 15.66 24.61
CA ALA A 141 -5.81 14.94 25.81
C ALA A 141 -6.71 13.72 25.53
N TYR A 142 -7.29 13.62 24.33
CA TYR A 142 -8.31 12.62 24.01
C TYR A 142 -8.19 11.95 22.63
N HIS A 143 -7.36 12.45 21.71
CA HIS A 143 -7.24 11.87 20.34
C HIS A 143 -5.79 11.45 20.05
N GLY A 144 -5.61 10.22 19.58
CA GLY A 144 -4.32 9.56 19.40
C GLY A 144 -3.49 10.04 18.21
N SER A 145 -2.27 9.53 18.14
CA SER A 145 -1.25 9.81 17.10
C SER A 145 -1.41 9.00 15.81
N THR A 146 -2.58 8.39 15.60
CA THR A 146 -2.88 7.38 14.58
C THR A 146 -3.84 7.89 13.53
N LEU A 147 -3.86 7.25 12.36
CA LEU A 147 -4.79 7.63 11.29
C LEU A 147 -6.24 7.42 11.74
N ALA A 148 -6.54 6.27 12.34
CA ALA A 148 -7.90 5.96 12.78
C ALA A 148 -8.48 7.00 13.75
N SER A 149 -7.65 7.52 14.67
CA SER A 149 -8.03 8.62 15.57
C SER A 149 -8.44 9.87 14.81
N TYR A 150 -7.60 10.32 13.88
CA TYR A 150 -7.88 11.55 13.12
C TYR A 150 -9.08 11.38 12.18
N LEU A 151 -9.21 10.24 11.50
CA LEU A 151 -10.37 9.97 10.63
C LEU A 151 -11.69 10.08 11.39
N PHE A 152 -11.74 9.53 12.60
CA PHE A 152 -12.90 9.62 13.46
C PHE A 152 -13.13 11.05 13.98
N ALA A 153 -12.11 11.66 14.59
CA ALA A 153 -12.20 12.99 15.20
C ALA A 153 -12.60 14.08 14.19
N TYR A 154 -12.07 13.99 12.97
CA TYR A 154 -12.30 14.93 11.88
C TYR A 154 -13.45 14.53 10.95
N LYS A 155 -14.21 13.49 11.31
CA LYS A 155 -15.45 13.05 10.65
C LYS A 155 -15.29 12.76 9.15
N TYR A 156 -14.19 12.12 8.76
CA TYR A 156 -14.04 11.67 7.38
C TYR A 156 -15.01 10.53 7.05
N ASN A 157 -15.47 10.47 5.80
CA ASN A 157 -16.25 9.34 5.29
C ASN A 157 -15.33 8.12 5.16
N TRP A 158 -15.37 7.26 6.18
CA TRP A 158 -14.47 6.13 6.32
C TRP A 158 -15.17 4.81 6.01
N ASN A 159 -14.68 4.13 4.98
CA ASN A 159 -15.24 2.89 4.43
C ASN A 159 -16.75 3.01 4.12
N GLY A 160 -17.22 4.20 3.74
CA GLY A 160 -18.62 4.50 3.41
C GLY A 160 -19.14 3.64 2.27
N ALA A 161 -18.31 3.40 1.25
CA ALA A 161 -18.58 2.48 0.14
C ALA A 161 -18.92 1.05 0.63
N PHE A 162 -18.45 0.66 1.81
CA PHE A 162 -18.67 -0.63 2.48
C PHE A 162 -19.67 -0.53 3.64
N LYS A 163 -20.42 0.57 3.76
CA LYS A 163 -21.31 0.86 4.89
C LYS A 163 -20.59 0.80 6.24
N SER A 164 -19.37 1.35 6.28
CA SER A 164 -18.47 1.36 7.44
C SER A 164 -18.04 -0.04 7.92
N MET A 165 -18.24 -1.08 7.10
CA MET A 165 -17.63 -2.38 7.31
C MET A 165 -16.22 -2.41 6.70
N ALA A 166 -15.46 -3.45 6.99
CA ALA A 166 -14.11 -3.63 6.43
C ALA A 166 -14.11 -3.57 4.89
N VAL A 167 -13.08 -2.94 4.32
CA VAL A 167 -12.72 -3.10 2.92
C VAL A 167 -12.25 -4.54 2.74
N SER A 168 -13.11 -5.38 2.17
CA SER A 168 -12.84 -6.80 2.01
C SER A 168 -13.57 -7.38 0.80
N THR A 169 -12.95 -8.37 0.17
CA THR A 169 -13.55 -9.12 -0.96
C THR A 169 -14.86 -9.81 -0.61
N ASP A 170 -15.11 -10.05 0.68
CA ASP A 170 -16.30 -10.77 1.15
C ASP A 170 -17.48 -9.81 1.43
N ASN A 171 -17.22 -8.49 1.49
CA ASN A 171 -18.23 -7.48 1.73
C ASN A 171 -18.75 -6.92 0.40
N LYS A 172 -20.03 -6.56 0.37
CA LYS A 172 -20.60 -5.80 -0.75
C LYS A 172 -20.17 -4.35 -0.64
N TYR A 173 -19.85 -3.74 -1.78
CA TYR A 173 -19.44 -2.35 -1.87
C TYR A 173 -19.95 -1.69 -3.13
N LYS A 174 -19.94 -0.35 -3.12
CA LYS A 174 -20.06 0.44 -4.34
C LYS A 174 -18.74 0.33 -5.11
N ASP A 175 -18.76 -0.40 -6.21
CA ASP A 175 -17.58 -0.79 -6.99
C ASP A 175 -17.18 0.23 -8.05
N ASN A 176 -17.78 1.43 -8.04
CA ASN A 176 -17.43 2.47 -8.99
C ASN A 176 -17.54 3.89 -8.43
N ILE A 177 -16.70 4.77 -8.96
CA ILE A 177 -16.77 6.23 -8.82
C ILE A 177 -16.87 6.79 -10.24
N ASP A 178 -18.07 7.23 -10.63
CA ASP A 178 -18.36 7.61 -12.02
C ASP A 178 -18.02 6.45 -12.99
N LYS A 179 -17.10 6.64 -13.94
CA LYS A 179 -16.64 5.62 -14.90
C LYS A 179 -15.41 4.84 -14.46
N ILE A 180 -14.97 5.03 -13.21
CA ILE A 180 -13.83 4.32 -12.64
C ILE A 180 -14.36 3.13 -11.84
N TYR A 181 -13.95 1.93 -12.22
CA TYR A 181 -14.41 0.68 -11.61
C TYR A 181 -13.30 0.04 -10.78
N PHE A 182 -13.69 -0.53 -9.65
CA PHE A 182 -12.82 -1.18 -8.69
C PHE A 182 -13.22 -2.64 -8.56
N LYS A 183 -12.23 -3.52 -8.57
CA LYS A 183 -12.41 -4.92 -8.23
C LYS A 183 -11.40 -5.31 -7.16
N LEU A 184 -11.89 -5.45 -5.92
CA LEU A 184 -11.08 -5.94 -4.81
C LEU A 184 -10.54 -7.34 -5.07
N LEU A 185 -9.26 -7.52 -4.79
CA LEU A 185 -8.52 -8.77 -4.82
C LEU A 185 -8.15 -9.24 -3.42
N SER A 186 -7.85 -8.30 -2.50
CA SER A 186 -7.45 -8.51 -1.10
C SER A 186 -7.97 -7.35 -0.24
N PRO A 187 -8.15 -7.51 1.09
CA PRO A 187 -8.10 -8.76 1.84
C PRO A 187 -9.44 -9.50 1.85
N ASN A 188 -9.39 -10.80 2.15
CA ASN A 188 -10.59 -11.57 2.51
C ASN A 188 -10.72 -11.69 4.04
N SER A 189 -11.88 -12.15 4.50
CA SER A 189 -12.16 -12.32 5.93
C SER A 189 -11.19 -13.29 6.61
N LYS A 190 -10.60 -14.25 5.89
CA LYS A 190 -9.62 -15.17 6.46
C LYS A 190 -8.34 -14.42 6.84
N LYS A 191 -7.84 -13.54 5.97
CA LYS A 191 -6.66 -12.70 6.25
C LYS A 191 -6.94 -11.70 7.39
N LEU A 192 -8.06 -10.98 7.33
CA LEU A 192 -8.47 -10.07 8.41
C LEU A 192 -8.63 -10.78 9.76
N LYS A 193 -9.20 -12.00 9.77
CA LYS A 193 -9.29 -12.83 10.98
C LYS A 193 -7.93 -13.30 11.50
N SER A 194 -6.93 -13.49 10.63
CA SER A 194 -5.57 -13.82 11.07
C SER A 194 -4.98 -12.67 11.88
N LEU A 195 -5.03 -11.46 11.32
CA LEU A 195 -4.57 -10.25 12.00
C LEU A 195 -5.36 -9.99 13.30
N SER A 196 -6.67 -10.20 13.26
CA SER A 196 -7.54 -10.13 14.44
C SER A 196 -7.09 -11.08 15.55
N ARG A 197 -6.70 -12.32 15.22
CA ARG A 197 -6.24 -13.31 16.21
C ARG A 197 -4.90 -12.92 16.82
N LYS A 198 -3.97 -12.37 16.02
CA LYS A 198 -2.66 -11.89 16.51
C LYS A 198 -2.85 -10.79 17.55
N TRP A 199 -3.67 -9.79 17.22
CA TRP A 199 -4.08 -8.73 18.15
C TRP A 199 -4.73 -9.27 19.43
N LEU A 200 -5.72 -10.16 19.32
CA LEU A 200 -6.38 -10.77 20.48
C LEU A 200 -5.41 -11.60 21.34
N SER A 201 -4.45 -12.29 20.73
CA SER A 201 -3.44 -13.06 21.45
C SER A 201 -2.52 -12.14 22.25
N PHE A 202 -2.15 -10.99 21.70
CA PHE A 202 -1.37 -9.98 22.40
C PHE A 202 -2.14 -9.35 23.57
N LEU A 203 -3.39 -8.96 23.38
CA LEU A 203 -4.21 -8.46 24.50
C LEU A 203 -4.36 -9.51 25.61
N LYS A 204 -4.53 -10.79 25.24
CA LYS A 204 -4.61 -11.90 26.20
C LYS A 204 -3.30 -12.19 26.92
N SER A 205 -2.15 -11.93 26.30
CA SER A 205 -0.86 -12.06 26.97
C SER A 205 -0.63 -10.95 28.01
N LYS A 206 -1.28 -9.79 27.83
CA LYS A 206 -1.33 -8.72 28.85
C LYS A 206 -2.34 -9.02 29.97
N LYS A 207 -3.52 -9.56 29.63
CA LYS A 207 -4.54 -10.01 30.60
C LYS A 207 -5.41 -11.13 30.02
N PHE A 208 -5.47 -12.29 30.67
CA PHE A 208 -6.15 -13.48 30.14
C PHE A 208 -7.64 -13.26 29.76
N ASP A 209 -8.39 -12.56 30.61
CA ASP A 209 -9.82 -12.22 30.41
C ASP A 209 -9.98 -10.75 29.97
N PHE A 210 -9.22 -10.35 28.94
CA PHE A 210 -9.27 -8.99 28.41
C PHE A 210 -10.66 -8.68 27.81
N LYS A 211 -11.32 -7.62 28.28
CA LYS A 211 -12.60 -7.15 27.72
C LYS A 211 -12.38 -6.46 26.37
N ILE A 212 -13.10 -6.89 25.34
CA ILE A 212 -13.01 -6.36 23.97
C ILE A 212 -14.28 -5.54 23.67
N THR A 213 -14.14 -4.25 23.35
CA THR A 213 -15.26 -3.30 23.21
C THR A 213 -15.22 -2.56 21.87
N GLU A 214 -16.14 -1.63 21.63
CA GLU A 214 -16.14 -0.76 20.43
C GLU A 214 -15.50 0.61 20.71
N ASP A 215 -14.88 0.79 21.88
CA ASP A 215 -14.34 2.08 22.28
C ASP A 215 -13.15 2.47 21.39
N GLU A 216 -13.14 3.74 20.98
CA GLU A 216 -12.17 4.32 20.03
C GLU A 216 -10.71 4.10 20.45
N ILE A 217 -10.46 4.00 21.76
CA ILE A 217 -9.11 3.78 22.31
C ILE A 217 -8.46 2.50 21.77
N PHE A 218 -9.24 1.51 21.33
CA PHE A 218 -8.73 0.29 20.69
C PHE A 218 -8.27 0.50 19.25
N ASP A 219 -8.84 1.46 18.52
CA ASP A 219 -8.36 1.76 17.16
C ASP A 219 -6.91 2.24 17.20
N ASP A 220 -6.59 3.15 18.12
CA ASP A 220 -5.23 3.65 18.29
C ASP A 220 -4.25 2.57 18.72
N ALA A 221 -4.60 1.83 19.77
CA ALA A 221 -3.71 0.82 20.32
C ALA A 221 -3.48 -0.33 19.34
N TYR A 222 -4.48 -0.64 18.52
CA TYR A 222 -4.33 -1.59 17.42
C TYR A 222 -3.39 -1.08 16.34
N GLU A 223 -3.57 0.15 15.84
CA GLU A 223 -2.72 0.70 14.78
C GLU A 223 -1.26 0.79 15.26
N LEU A 224 -1.04 1.31 16.48
CA LEU A 224 0.29 1.35 17.10
C LEU A 224 0.87 -0.05 17.34
N TYR A 225 0.05 -1.05 17.65
CA TYR A 225 0.52 -2.42 17.81
C TYR A 225 0.96 -3.03 16.48
N VAL A 226 0.14 -2.91 15.43
CA VAL A 226 0.42 -3.49 14.11
C VAL A 226 1.69 -2.87 13.52
N ARG A 227 1.86 -1.55 13.61
CA ARG A 227 3.09 -0.86 13.17
C ARG A 227 4.39 -1.43 13.75
N ASN A 228 4.33 -2.00 14.96
CA ASN A 228 5.51 -2.48 15.69
C ASN A 228 5.66 -4.01 15.70
N ILE A 229 4.73 -4.75 15.10
CA ILE A 229 4.75 -6.21 15.20
C ILE A 229 5.66 -6.86 14.16
N ASP A 230 5.82 -6.23 13.00
CA ASP A 230 6.61 -6.77 11.89
C ASP A 230 8.12 -6.56 12.07
N ASP A 231 8.54 -5.61 12.93
CA ASP A 231 9.93 -5.42 13.38
C ASP A 231 10.54 -6.67 14.03
N PHE A 232 9.71 -7.62 14.50
CA PHE A 232 10.17 -8.85 15.16
C PHE A 232 10.24 -10.09 14.24
N GLU A 233 9.79 -10.01 12.98
CA GLU A 233 9.66 -11.19 12.10
C GLU A 233 10.61 -11.22 10.88
N ILE A 234 11.41 -10.17 10.62
CA ILE A 234 12.34 -10.13 9.49
C ILE A 234 13.71 -10.68 9.89
N ASN A 235 13.83 -12.00 9.98
CA ASN A 235 15.10 -12.69 9.74
C ASN A 235 15.02 -13.34 8.37
N GLU A 236 15.27 -12.56 7.31
CA GLU A 236 15.51 -13.14 6.00
C GLU A 236 16.90 -13.77 6.02
N GLU A 237 16.94 -15.11 6.03
CA GLU A 237 18.20 -15.82 5.84
C GLU A 237 18.72 -15.48 4.43
N LYS A 238 19.83 -14.74 4.42
CA LYS A 238 20.60 -14.36 3.23
C LYS A 238 20.65 -15.47 2.21
N GLN A 239 19.97 -15.31 1.07
CA GLN A 239 20.21 -16.18 -0.07
C GLN A 239 21.45 -15.73 -0.85
N VAL A 240 22.50 -16.53 -0.66
CA VAL A 240 23.67 -16.78 -1.51
C VAL A 240 24.36 -15.55 -2.12
N SER A 241 25.59 -15.30 -1.65
CA SER A 241 26.54 -14.41 -2.30
C SER A 241 26.73 -14.82 -3.77
N TYR A 242 26.12 -14.09 -4.70
CA TYR A 242 26.47 -14.21 -6.11
C TYR A 242 27.90 -13.70 -6.27
N LYS A 243 28.78 -14.56 -6.79
CA LYS A 243 30.10 -14.13 -7.26
C LYS A 243 29.89 -13.01 -8.29
N ASN A 244 30.59 -11.89 -8.11
CA ASN A 244 30.70 -10.81 -9.08
C ASN A 244 30.73 -11.34 -10.52
N GLY A 245 29.65 -11.13 -11.27
CA GLY A 245 29.51 -11.58 -12.65
C GLY A 245 28.05 -11.53 -13.12
N MET A 246 27.86 -11.06 -14.36
CA MET A 246 26.62 -10.99 -15.15
C MET A 246 25.36 -11.72 -14.61
N VAL A 247 24.25 -10.99 -14.52
CA VAL A 247 22.90 -11.58 -14.42
C VAL A 247 22.64 -12.51 -15.58
N ASP A 248 22.24 -13.75 -15.26
CA ASP A 248 21.74 -14.74 -16.22
C ASP A 248 20.21 -14.86 -16.06
N VAL A 249 19.49 -14.16 -16.93
CA VAL A 249 18.02 -14.11 -16.91
C VAL A 249 17.39 -15.51 -17.10
N GLU A 250 18.01 -16.36 -17.90
CA GLU A 250 17.49 -17.69 -18.22
C GLU A 250 17.55 -18.64 -17.02
N SER A 251 18.57 -18.53 -16.15
CA SER A 251 18.64 -19.33 -14.92
C SER A 251 17.79 -18.76 -13.79
N LEU A 252 17.63 -17.43 -13.70
CA LEU A 252 16.90 -16.79 -12.62
C LEU A 252 15.37 -16.82 -12.78
N LYS A 253 14.85 -16.83 -14.01
CA LYS A 253 13.39 -16.74 -14.28
C LYS A 253 12.56 -17.84 -13.61
N ASP A 254 13.12 -19.04 -13.43
CA ASP A 254 12.40 -20.20 -12.91
C ASP A 254 12.57 -20.36 -11.40
N ILE A 255 13.45 -19.56 -10.76
CA ILE A 255 13.66 -19.58 -9.31
C ILE A 255 12.39 -19.13 -8.60
N ARG A 256 11.99 -19.87 -7.57
CA ARG A 256 10.86 -19.55 -6.69
C ARG A 256 11.39 -19.19 -5.32
N ALA A 257 10.66 -18.36 -4.58
CA ALA A 257 10.94 -18.15 -3.17
C ALA A 257 10.82 -19.47 -2.38
N ASP A 258 11.74 -19.71 -1.45
CA ASP A 258 11.71 -20.87 -0.55
C ASP A 258 10.48 -20.85 0.37
N SER A 259 10.01 -19.65 0.71
CA SER A 259 8.78 -19.44 1.45
C SER A 259 8.08 -18.16 1.02
N THR A 260 6.76 -18.15 1.10
CA THR A 260 5.96 -16.94 0.85
C THR A 260 6.01 -16.00 2.07
N ASP A 261 5.60 -14.76 1.85
CA ASP A 261 5.27 -13.84 2.93
C ASP A 261 4.13 -14.42 3.80
N LYS A 262 4.25 -14.20 5.11
CA LYS A 262 3.33 -14.70 6.15
C LYS A 262 2.87 -13.60 7.10
N SER A 263 3.39 -12.37 6.99
CA SER A 263 3.02 -11.27 7.88
C SER A 263 1.50 -11.04 7.82
N GLU A 264 0.85 -11.02 8.98
CA GLU A 264 -0.56 -10.72 9.05
C GLU A 264 -0.90 -9.27 8.63
N SER A 265 0.03 -8.32 8.80
CA SER A 265 -0.15 -6.94 8.33
C SER A 265 -0.19 -6.92 6.80
N ASN A 266 0.83 -7.46 6.14
CA ASN A 266 0.90 -7.58 4.68
C ASN A 266 -0.28 -8.35 4.11
N GLY A 267 -0.67 -9.45 4.76
CA GLY A 267 -1.84 -10.22 4.40
C GLY A 267 -3.16 -9.47 4.45
N SER A 268 -3.25 -8.37 5.22
CA SER A 268 -4.42 -7.50 5.32
C SER A 268 -4.46 -6.38 4.28
N SER A 269 -3.40 -6.25 3.46
CA SER A 269 -3.31 -5.25 2.39
C SER A 269 -4.54 -5.22 1.48
N ILE A 270 -5.08 -4.03 1.28
CA ILE A 270 -6.10 -3.74 0.26
C ILE A 270 -5.42 -3.77 -1.11
N ALA A 271 -5.75 -4.80 -1.90
CA ALA A 271 -5.29 -4.94 -3.27
C ALA A 271 -6.48 -4.93 -4.22
N PHE A 272 -6.37 -4.24 -5.35
CA PHE A 272 -7.48 -4.08 -6.29
C PHE A 272 -7.02 -3.87 -7.73
N GLU A 273 -7.92 -4.24 -8.65
CA GLU A 273 -7.89 -3.82 -10.04
C GLU A 273 -8.70 -2.53 -10.19
N LEU A 274 -8.12 -1.56 -10.89
CA LEU A 274 -8.70 -0.27 -11.22
C LEU A 274 -8.88 -0.19 -12.73
N ALA A 275 -10.10 0.05 -13.20
CA ALA A 275 -10.43 0.12 -14.62
C ALA A 275 -11.11 1.44 -14.98
N TYR A 276 -10.66 2.06 -16.07
CA TYR A 276 -11.29 3.22 -16.67
C TYR A 276 -11.32 3.04 -18.18
N ASN A 277 -12.52 2.94 -18.75
CA ASN A 277 -12.73 2.50 -20.13
C ASN A 277 -12.01 1.17 -20.42
N LYS A 278 -11.02 1.17 -21.33
CA LYS A 278 -10.22 -0.01 -21.68
C LYS A 278 -8.93 -0.14 -20.86
N ILE A 279 -8.55 0.89 -20.12
CA ILE A 279 -7.31 0.91 -19.34
C ILE A 279 -7.54 0.13 -18.04
N LYS A 280 -6.64 -0.80 -17.74
CA LYS A 280 -6.66 -1.63 -16.52
C LYS A 280 -5.34 -1.51 -15.76
N MET A 281 -5.43 -1.23 -14.47
CA MET A 281 -4.28 -1.05 -13.57
C MET A 281 -4.43 -1.97 -12.35
N LEU A 282 -3.32 -2.51 -11.85
CA LEU A 282 -3.27 -3.26 -10.59
C LEU A 282 -2.51 -2.46 -9.52
N PHE A 283 -3.13 -2.30 -8.36
CA PHE A 283 -2.52 -1.77 -7.14
C PHE A 283 -2.60 -2.84 -6.07
N LEU A 284 -1.44 -3.39 -5.70
CA LEU A 284 -1.38 -4.65 -4.96
C LEU A 284 -1.01 -4.51 -3.47
N GLY A 285 -0.76 -3.29 -2.98
CA GLY A 285 -0.24 -3.05 -1.62
C GLY A 285 0.92 -3.99 -1.36
N ASP A 286 0.93 -4.67 -0.21
CA ASP A 286 1.89 -5.71 0.14
C ASP A 286 1.23 -7.09 0.26
N CYS A 287 0.16 -7.29 -0.52
CA CYS A 287 -0.66 -8.48 -0.37
C CYS A 287 0.14 -9.78 -0.60
N HIS A 288 -0.33 -10.82 0.07
CA HIS A 288 0.23 -12.16 -0.05
C HIS A 288 0.00 -12.78 -1.43
N GLU A 289 1.00 -13.52 -1.91
CA GLU A 289 0.96 -14.21 -3.19
C GLU A 289 -0.22 -15.19 -3.35
N ASP A 290 -0.63 -15.87 -2.26
CA ASP A 290 -1.73 -16.85 -2.31
C ASP A 290 -3.06 -16.21 -2.75
N VAL A 291 -3.26 -14.93 -2.49
CA VAL A 291 -4.44 -14.19 -2.94
C VAL A 291 -4.38 -13.95 -4.45
N LEU A 292 -3.21 -13.64 -4.99
CA LEU A 292 -3.01 -13.31 -6.40
C LEU A 292 -3.01 -14.55 -7.29
N ILE A 293 -2.31 -15.62 -6.88
CA ILE A 293 -2.22 -16.85 -7.68
C ILE A 293 -3.60 -17.49 -7.87
N ASN A 294 -4.43 -17.50 -6.83
CA ASN A 294 -5.80 -18.02 -6.89
C ASN A 294 -6.70 -17.22 -7.87
N LYS A 295 -6.35 -15.96 -8.17
CA LYS A 295 -7.11 -15.11 -9.10
C LYS A 295 -6.62 -15.20 -10.54
N PHE A 296 -5.31 -15.34 -10.75
CA PHE A 296 -4.72 -15.22 -12.09
C PHE A 296 -4.40 -16.55 -12.75
N LYS A 297 -4.20 -17.64 -11.98
CA LYS A 297 -3.81 -18.95 -12.51
C LYS A 297 -4.89 -19.59 -13.39
N GLU A 298 -6.16 -19.33 -13.11
CA GLU A 298 -7.30 -19.93 -13.84
C GLU A 298 -7.66 -19.19 -15.13
N LYS A 299 -7.13 -17.98 -15.34
CA LYS A 299 -7.43 -17.17 -16.53
C LYS A 299 -6.54 -17.58 -17.71
N VAL A 300 -7.12 -17.70 -18.90
CA VAL A 300 -6.45 -18.15 -20.13
C VAL A 300 -6.47 -17.03 -21.18
N GLY A 301 -5.43 -16.91 -22.01
CA GLY A 301 -5.38 -15.94 -23.11
C GLY A 301 -5.02 -14.51 -22.68
N ASN A 302 -5.60 -13.51 -23.35
CA ASN A 302 -5.31 -12.08 -23.11
C ASN A 302 -6.03 -11.49 -21.88
N ASP A 303 -6.77 -12.31 -21.12
CA ASP A 303 -7.56 -11.88 -19.95
C ASP A 303 -6.72 -11.37 -18.76
N ASN A 304 -5.40 -11.50 -18.86
CA ASN A 304 -4.41 -11.14 -17.84
C ASN A 304 -3.43 -10.04 -18.30
N TYR A 305 -3.77 -9.26 -19.32
CA TYR A 305 -3.02 -8.06 -19.68
C TYR A 305 -3.52 -6.83 -18.90
N TYR A 306 -2.59 -6.01 -18.43
CA TYR A 306 -2.82 -4.74 -17.75
C TYR A 306 -1.95 -3.64 -18.36
N ASP A 307 -2.41 -2.39 -18.32
CA ASP A 307 -1.58 -1.26 -18.72
C ASP A 307 -0.51 -1.00 -17.67
N LEU A 308 -0.84 -1.18 -16.39
CA LEU A 308 0.05 -0.88 -15.28
C LEU A 308 -0.12 -1.88 -14.14
N ILE A 309 0.98 -2.32 -13.55
CA ILE A 309 1.00 -3.10 -12.32
C ILE A 309 1.96 -2.42 -11.35
N LYS A 310 1.46 -1.95 -10.22
CA LYS A 310 2.28 -1.69 -9.04
C LYS A 310 2.51 -3.03 -8.34
N LEU A 311 3.77 -3.45 -8.27
CA LEU A 311 4.15 -4.75 -7.70
C LEU A 311 4.07 -4.72 -6.16
N PRO A 312 3.67 -5.83 -5.52
CA PRO A 312 3.58 -5.88 -4.08
C PRO A 312 4.93 -5.89 -3.39
N HIS A 313 4.99 -5.31 -2.20
CA HIS A 313 6.09 -5.41 -1.23
C HIS A 313 7.45 -5.13 -1.87
N HIS A 314 7.56 -3.94 -2.47
CA HIS A 314 8.78 -3.44 -3.13
C HIS A 314 9.35 -4.32 -4.25
N GLY A 315 8.61 -5.34 -4.71
CA GLY A 315 9.12 -6.35 -5.63
C GLY A 315 9.87 -7.51 -4.96
N SER A 316 9.51 -7.86 -3.72
CA SER A 316 9.98 -9.06 -3.04
C SER A 316 9.57 -10.33 -3.80
N LEU A 317 10.48 -11.30 -3.92
CA LEU A 317 10.17 -12.59 -4.54
C LEU A 317 9.11 -13.38 -3.74
N ARG A 318 9.04 -13.16 -2.42
CA ARG A 318 8.12 -13.87 -1.51
C ARG A 318 6.65 -13.52 -1.72
N ASN A 319 6.38 -12.36 -2.34
CA ASN A 319 5.06 -11.88 -2.73
C ASN A 319 4.82 -12.04 -4.24
N ASN A 320 5.86 -12.38 -5.02
CA ASN A 320 5.87 -12.37 -6.48
C ASN A 320 6.44 -13.65 -7.13
N SER A 321 6.38 -14.80 -6.47
CA SER A 321 7.10 -16.01 -6.90
C SER A 321 6.55 -16.63 -8.20
N ASP A 322 5.23 -16.77 -8.31
CA ASP A 322 4.53 -17.53 -9.34
C ASP A 322 3.43 -16.74 -10.05
N TRP A 323 2.62 -15.94 -9.33
CA TRP A 323 1.48 -15.24 -9.93
C TRP A 323 1.89 -14.30 -11.10
N ILE A 324 3.08 -13.71 -11.02
CA ILE A 324 3.66 -12.84 -12.05
C ILE A 324 3.89 -13.58 -13.37
N ASN A 325 4.06 -14.92 -13.34
CA ASN A 325 4.16 -15.77 -14.53
C ASN A 325 2.80 -16.00 -15.22
N HIS A 326 1.71 -15.51 -14.64
CA HIS A 326 0.36 -15.58 -15.20
C HIS A 326 -0.18 -14.24 -15.74
N VAL A 327 0.43 -13.09 -15.40
CA VAL A 327 0.04 -11.75 -15.90
C VAL A 327 1.05 -11.01 -16.79
N ARG A 328 0.58 -10.17 -17.70
CA ARG A 328 1.44 -9.28 -18.49
C ARG A 328 1.03 -7.82 -18.30
N ALA A 329 1.99 -6.91 -18.40
CA ALA A 329 1.69 -5.49 -18.41
C ALA A 329 2.66 -4.67 -19.24
N LYS A 330 2.23 -3.46 -19.59
CA LYS A 330 3.09 -2.46 -20.23
C LYS A 330 4.03 -1.80 -19.23
N TYR A 331 3.52 -1.38 -18.07
CA TYR A 331 4.28 -0.76 -17.00
C TYR A 331 4.30 -1.63 -15.74
N TYR A 332 5.49 -1.94 -15.23
CA TYR A 332 5.71 -2.63 -13.95
C TYR A 332 6.40 -1.66 -12.98
N ILE A 333 5.74 -1.31 -11.89
CA ILE A 333 6.20 -0.29 -10.95
C ILE A 333 6.79 -0.93 -9.71
N PHE A 334 8.00 -0.49 -9.37
CA PHE A 334 8.74 -0.82 -8.18
C PHE A 334 8.89 0.44 -7.31
N SER A 335 8.45 0.36 -6.06
CA SER A 335 8.61 1.43 -5.07
C SER A 335 9.65 1.01 -4.05
N THR A 336 10.90 1.47 -4.20
CA THR A 336 11.98 1.22 -3.24
C THR A 336 13.24 2.01 -3.61
N ASP A 337 13.95 2.47 -2.58
CA ASP A 337 15.28 3.07 -2.71
C ASP A 337 16.43 2.06 -2.54
N ASN A 338 16.11 0.79 -2.24
CA ASN A 338 17.08 -0.28 -2.01
C ASN A 338 18.04 0.00 -0.82
N ILE A 339 17.62 0.84 0.15
CA ILE A 339 18.41 1.17 1.36
C ILE A 339 17.94 0.36 2.57
N THR A 340 16.64 0.41 2.89
CA THR A 340 16.07 -0.29 4.07
C THR A 340 15.91 -1.78 3.82
N HIS A 341 15.49 -2.15 2.60
CA HIS A 341 15.39 -3.52 2.12
C HIS A 341 16.38 -3.69 0.96
N ASP A 342 17.64 -3.93 1.31
CA ASP A 342 18.78 -4.02 0.39
C ASP A 342 18.65 -5.15 -0.66
N GLU A 343 17.73 -6.10 -0.45
CA GLU A 343 17.42 -7.20 -1.36
C GLU A 343 16.19 -6.95 -2.26
N HIS A 344 15.56 -5.78 -2.20
CA HIS A 344 14.35 -5.47 -2.98
C HIS A 344 14.58 -4.37 -4.03
N PRO A 345 14.06 -4.56 -5.26
CA PRO A 345 13.38 -5.75 -5.74
C PRO A 345 14.35 -6.91 -6.00
N SER A 346 13.83 -8.15 -6.05
CA SER A 346 14.68 -9.31 -6.32
C SER A 346 15.08 -9.42 -7.79
N LYS A 347 16.27 -9.99 -8.06
CA LYS A 347 16.77 -10.23 -9.43
C LYS A 347 15.91 -11.26 -10.17
N GLU A 348 15.40 -12.25 -9.44
CA GLU A 348 14.52 -13.30 -9.94
C GLU A 348 13.21 -12.70 -10.45
N LEU A 349 12.62 -11.75 -9.72
CA LEU A 349 11.40 -11.08 -10.14
C LEU A 349 11.62 -10.27 -11.43
N ILE A 350 12.68 -9.45 -11.47
CA ILE A 350 13.04 -8.70 -12.69
C ILE A 350 13.24 -9.68 -13.86
N SER A 351 13.95 -10.78 -13.63
CA SER A 351 14.22 -11.80 -14.65
C SER A 351 12.94 -12.47 -15.16
N LYS A 352 11.99 -12.80 -14.28
CA LYS A 352 10.66 -13.32 -14.65
C LYS A 352 9.91 -12.37 -15.58
N ILE A 353 9.88 -11.09 -15.21
CA ILE A 353 9.15 -10.05 -15.96
C ILE A 353 9.74 -9.88 -17.36
N ILE A 354 11.05 -9.61 -17.47
CA ILE A 354 11.68 -9.35 -18.77
C ILE A 354 11.72 -10.61 -19.65
N PHE A 355 11.99 -11.78 -19.06
CA PHE A 355 12.03 -13.03 -19.82
C PHE A 355 10.71 -13.28 -20.55
N ARG A 356 9.58 -13.03 -19.87
CA ARG A 356 8.26 -13.24 -20.44
C ARG A 356 7.97 -12.34 -21.63
N ASN A 357 8.68 -11.22 -21.76
CA ASN A 357 8.54 -10.34 -22.91
C ASN A 357 9.43 -10.72 -24.11
N LYS A 358 10.28 -11.75 -24.00
CA LYS A 358 11.09 -12.29 -25.11
C LYS A 358 10.24 -12.56 -26.35
N GLY A 359 10.64 -12.01 -27.49
CA GLY A 359 9.98 -12.20 -28.78
C GLY A 359 8.66 -11.43 -28.97
N ASN A 360 8.26 -10.58 -28.01
CA ASN A 360 7.07 -9.74 -28.16
C ASN A 360 7.41 -8.42 -28.85
N LEU A 361 6.48 -7.95 -29.70
CA LEU A 361 6.62 -6.69 -30.43
C LEU A 361 6.44 -5.47 -29.52
N GLU A 362 5.54 -5.57 -28.54
CA GLU A 362 5.30 -4.49 -27.60
C GLU A 362 6.42 -4.43 -26.55
N LYS A 363 6.96 -3.22 -26.38
CA LYS A 363 7.97 -2.92 -25.36
C LYS A 363 7.31 -2.76 -23.99
N ILE A 364 7.91 -3.37 -22.97
CA ILE A 364 7.50 -3.15 -21.57
C ILE A 364 8.44 -2.17 -20.87
N PHE A 365 7.98 -1.58 -19.78
CA PHE A 365 8.72 -0.60 -19.00
C PHE A 365 8.76 -1.03 -17.53
N LEU A 366 9.97 -1.12 -17.00
CA LEU A 366 10.21 -1.34 -15.58
C LEU A 366 10.43 0.05 -14.96
N VAL A 367 9.48 0.48 -14.16
CA VAL A 367 9.39 1.83 -13.60
C VAL A 367 9.83 1.79 -12.15
N PHE A 368 10.81 2.61 -11.79
CA PHE A 368 11.33 2.72 -10.44
C PHE A 368 11.16 4.14 -9.94
N ASN A 369 10.68 4.30 -8.70
CA ASN A 369 10.63 5.62 -8.06
C ASN A 369 12.02 6.12 -7.59
N TYR A 370 13.06 5.27 -7.67
CA TYR A 370 14.46 5.63 -7.45
C TYR A 370 15.39 4.97 -8.45
N LYS A 371 16.53 5.61 -8.73
CA LYS A 371 17.62 4.98 -9.48
C LYS A 371 18.48 4.11 -8.56
N ILE A 372 18.12 2.83 -8.46
CA ILE A 372 18.78 1.86 -7.58
C ILE A 372 19.89 1.06 -8.28
N ASN A 373 20.83 0.52 -7.50
CA ASN A 373 22.03 -0.13 -8.03
C ASN A 373 21.75 -1.42 -8.80
N ILE A 374 20.75 -2.20 -8.38
CA ILE A 374 20.41 -3.49 -8.99
C ILE A 374 20.07 -3.36 -10.49
N ILE A 375 19.51 -2.22 -10.90
CA ILE A 375 19.16 -1.92 -12.30
C ILE A 375 20.39 -1.98 -13.21
N LYS A 376 21.59 -1.64 -12.70
CA LYS A 376 22.83 -1.62 -13.50
C LYS A 376 23.17 -2.98 -14.09
N GLU A 377 22.79 -4.07 -13.44
CA GLU A 377 23.07 -5.42 -13.92
C GLU A 377 22.19 -5.81 -15.11
N PHE A 378 20.99 -5.23 -15.18
CA PHE A 378 20.00 -5.40 -16.23
C PHE A 378 20.10 -4.32 -17.32
N ASP A 379 20.71 -3.16 -17.06
CA ASP A 379 20.85 -2.04 -18.02
C ASP A 379 21.92 -2.30 -19.10
N LYS A 380 21.76 -3.40 -19.84
CA LYS A 380 22.61 -3.82 -20.95
C LYS A 380 21.79 -3.83 -22.22
N LYS A 381 22.34 -3.22 -23.28
CA LYS A 381 21.69 -3.14 -24.59
C LYS A 381 21.27 -4.52 -25.11
N GLU A 382 22.14 -5.52 -24.97
CA GLU A 382 21.86 -6.90 -25.40
C GLU A 382 20.63 -7.50 -24.71
N LEU A 383 20.46 -7.26 -23.41
CA LEU A 383 19.30 -7.72 -22.66
C LEU A 383 18.04 -6.95 -23.06
N LYS A 384 18.13 -5.61 -23.16
CA LYS A 384 17.03 -4.74 -23.56
C LYS A 384 16.50 -5.08 -24.95
N ASP A 385 17.39 -5.33 -25.90
CA ASP A 385 17.05 -5.71 -27.27
C ASP A 385 16.44 -7.12 -27.31
N LEU A 386 17.00 -8.09 -26.56
CA LEU A 386 16.52 -9.48 -26.54
C LEU A 386 15.13 -9.64 -25.90
N TYR A 387 14.88 -8.91 -24.82
CA TYR A 387 13.65 -9.01 -24.01
C TYR A 387 12.68 -7.84 -24.24
N ASN A 388 13.03 -6.91 -25.13
CA ASN A 388 12.24 -5.73 -25.52
C ASN A 388 11.68 -4.94 -24.31
N TYR A 389 12.56 -4.38 -23.49
CA TYR A 389 12.17 -3.56 -22.33
C TYR A 389 13.03 -2.31 -22.15
N GLU A 390 12.50 -1.33 -21.42
CA GLU A 390 13.23 -0.14 -20.99
C GLU A 390 13.03 0.13 -19.50
N PHE A 391 13.90 0.98 -18.94
CA PHE A 391 13.75 1.50 -17.60
C PHE A 391 13.18 2.91 -17.62
N ILE A 392 12.30 3.20 -16.67
CA ILE A 392 11.88 4.56 -16.32
C ILE A 392 12.25 4.76 -14.85
N TYR A 393 12.94 5.86 -14.56
CA TYR A 393 13.28 6.28 -13.20
C TYR A 393 13.33 7.81 -13.17
N PRO A 394 13.23 8.46 -12.01
CA PRO A 394 13.12 9.91 -11.96
C PRO A 394 14.42 10.60 -12.42
N LYS A 395 14.26 11.82 -12.89
CA LYS A 395 15.35 12.80 -13.02
C LYS A 395 15.37 13.58 -11.71
N ASP A 396 16.52 13.66 -11.06
CA ASP A 396 16.75 14.55 -9.92
C ASP A 396 15.83 14.37 -8.69
N ASN A 397 15.57 13.12 -8.27
CA ASN A 397 14.73 12.77 -7.10
C ASN A 397 13.28 13.30 -7.16
N GLU A 398 12.77 13.67 -8.34
CA GLU A 398 11.36 14.02 -8.51
C GLU A 398 10.45 12.78 -8.59
N LYS A 399 9.13 12.99 -8.60
CA LYS A 399 8.15 11.93 -8.88
C LYS A 399 8.25 11.44 -10.33
N VAL A 400 7.94 10.17 -10.56
CA VAL A 400 7.76 9.64 -11.92
C VAL A 400 6.31 9.84 -12.35
N CYS A 401 6.08 10.52 -13.46
CA CYS A 401 4.75 10.69 -14.04
C CYS A 401 4.59 9.83 -15.29
N LEU A 402 3.63 8.89 -15.27
CA LEU A 402 3.26 8.07 -16.42
C LEU A 402 1.96 8.61 -17.03
N SER A 403 1.94 8.70 -18.36
CA SER A 403 0.74 9.03 -19.13
C SER A 403 0.22 7.78 -19.83
N LEU A 404 -0.98 7.35 -19.44
CA LEU A 404 -1.70 6.25 -20.08
C LEU A 404 -2.72 6.86 -21.05
N LEU A 405 -2.44 6.73 -22.35
CA LEU A 405 -3.28 7.26 -23.41
C LEU A 405 -4.29 6.24 -23.89
N GLU A 406 -5.53 6.67 -24.01
CA GLU A 406 -6.58 5.90 -24.69
C GLU A 406 -6.53 6.17 -26.20
N GLU A 407 -6.29 5.12 -26.99
CA GLU A 407 -6.64 5.13 -28.42
C GLU A 407 -8.17 5.05 -28.54
N ILE A 408 -8.77 6.14 -29.02
CA ILE A 408 -10.24 6.30 -29.20
C ILE A 408 -10.76 5.33 -30.25
#